data_AF-A0A3N7HLI7-F1
#
_entry.id   AF-A0A3N7HLI7-F1
#
_cell.length_a   1.000
_cell.length_b   1.000
_cell.length_c   1.000
_cell.angle_alpha   90.00
_cell.angle_beta   90.00
_cell.angle_gamma   90.00
#
_symmetry.space_group_name_H-M   'P 1'
#
loop_
_entity.id
_entity.type
_entity.pdbx_description
1 polymer ?
#
loop_
_entity_poly.entity_id
_entity_poly.type
_entity_poly.pdbx_seq_one_letter_code
_entity_poly.pdbx_strand_id
1 'polypeptide(L)'
;MTPDLPLPAAADLTARPPRPAATLVLLRDGADGVQVLLLQRAERGDHNSGAWVFPGGLVDKADALLHGLVDGLTPAQAADQLKLAEGALDYAIAAMRECFEECGLLFGVDAETAASLEPWRGPIHRGEKTLLDLHRETGVRLDLREVAYLSHWLTPLGRAKRFDTRFFIAAAPHGQVARHDGTEMTAHRWMRIPDALAEGDALKLMGPTRATLMSLAHFKTVAEVMAWARSPREVPRIFPRIGEGAQGQRPVMPDEHAWAELGRLDPQGLGTAWYDIVADRAVRLSPRIIRVTAGNASVMTGPGTNSYLVGGGPRNEWSVIDPGPVDEAHVQALVAAAPGPITRILVTHTHSDHSPACVALKAATGAITLGRIADFADRQDKTFVPDQPLQGDERIVIDDGTTLRVIHTPGHASNHLCYLLEEENTLFTGDHVMQSSTVVINPPDGDMAAYVASLRSLAQMDGIDWLAPGHGFLMEQPRRAFEWIVRHRLQREAKVLEALQAGGPADADQLLAQVYDDVTPRLHAIAMRSLLAHLYKLRGEGRAVEENGRWRVIATGPQEAAVSRASA
;
A
#
# COMPACT_ATOMS: atom_id res chain seq x y z
N MET A 1 30.36 22.57 -6.17
CA MET A 1 29.99 23.02 -4.81
C MET A 1 28.48 22.98 -4.69
N THR A 2 27.93 21.78 -4.61
CA THR A 2 26.59 21.51 -4.12
C THR A 2 26.67 21.53 -2.58
N PRO A 3 25.76 22.19 -1.87
CA PRO A 3 25.84 22.21 -0.41
C PRO A 3 25.56 20.80 0.11
N ASP A 4 26.48 20.28 0.92
CA ASP A 4 26.24 19.17 1.84
C ASP A 4 25.00 19.51 2.67
N LEU A 5 23.86 18.93 2.30
CA LEU A 5 22.74 18.85 3.21
C LEU A 5 23.10 17.76 4.22
N PRO A 6 23.37 18.10 5.49
CA PRO A 6 23.68 17.09 6.49
C PRO A 6 22.49 16.15 6.59
N LEU A 7 22.75 14.84 6.52
CA LEU A 7 21.80 13.84 7.00
C LEU A 7 21.44 14.24 8.44
N PRO A 8 20.15 14.40 8.78
CA PRO A 8 19.80 14.79 10.13
C PRO A 8 20.33 13.74 11.09
N ALA A 9 21.25 14.17 11.96
CA ALA A 9 21.67 13.40 13.12
C ALA A 9 20.41 12.96 13.87
N ALA A 10 20.42 11.71 14.36
CA ALA A 10 19.37 11.19 15.23
C ALA A 10 19.27 12.08 16.49
N ALA A 11 18.45 13.12 16.39
CA ALA A 11 18.14 14.06 17.45
C ALA A 11 16.63 13.99 17.70
N ASP A 12 16.31 13.56 18.91
CA ASP A 12 15.03 13.53 19.61
C ASP A 12 14.01 14.59 19.15
N LEU A 13 12.94 14.17 18.46
CA LEU A 13 11.82 15.05 18.07
C LEU A 13 10.48 14.39 18.39
N THR A 14 10.14 14.47 19.69
CA THR A 14 8.81 14.33 20.31
C THR A 14 7.60 14.47 19.37
N ALA A 15 7.23 13.39 18.67
CA ALA A 15 5.87 13.27 18.16
C ALA A 15 4.95 13.21 19.38
N ARG A 16 4.21 14.31 19.67
CA ARG A 16 3.19 14.28 20.73
C ARG A 16 2.32 13.03 20.50
N PRO A 17 2.09 12.21 21.54
CA PRO A 17 1.32 10.99 21.38
C PRO A 17 -0.05 11.34 20.79
N PRO A 18 -0.52 10.57 19.80
CA PRO A 18 -1.83 10.84 19.22
C PRO A 18 -2.88 10.69 20.31
N ARG A 19 -3.83 11.62 20.36
CA ARG A 19 -4.93 11.54 21.32
C ARG A 19 -5.98 10.55 20.80
N PRO A 20 -6.47 9.63 21.64
CA PRO A 20 -7.53 8.72 21.23
C PRO A 20 -8.80 9.53 20.92
N ALA A 21 -9.43 9.24 19.79
CA ALA A 21 -10.64 9.89 19.35
C ALA A 21 -11.59 8.88 18.70
N ALA A 22 -12.88 9.21 18.69
CA ALA A 22 -13.89 8.38 18.07
C ALA A 22 -14.89 9.21 17.28
N THR A 23 -15.43 8.63 16.22
CA THR A 23 -16.35 9.29 15.29
C THR A 23 -17.49 8.36 14.94
N LEU A 24 -18.72 8.89 14.86
CA LEU A 24 -19.90 8.14 14.45
C LEU A 24 -20.45 8.64 13.12
N VAL A 25 -20.41 7.80 12.10
CA VAL A 25 -21.06 8.04 10.81
C VAL A 25 -22.52 7.63 10.93
N LEU A 26 -23.43 8.59 10.77
CA LEU A 26 -24.86 8.34 10.86
C LEU A 26 -25.52 8.37 9.49
N LEU A 27 -26.26 7.32 9.19
CA LEU A 27 -26.93 7.13 7.91
C LEU A 27 -28.45 7.03 8.05
N ARG A 28 -29.17 7.44 7.00
CA ARG A 28 -30.59 7.13 6.84
C ARG A 28 -30.91 6.90 5.37
N ASP A 29 -31.95 6.12 5.10
CA ASP A 29 -32.47 6.01 3.74
C ASP A 29 -33.23 7.30 3.38
N GLY A 30 -32.90 7.88 2.23
CA GLY A 30 -33.64 8.97 1.61
C GLY A 30 -34.36 8.50 0.34
N ALA A 31 -35.21 9.36 -0.23
CA ALA A 31 -35.96 9.05 -1.45
C ALA A 31 -35.06 8.64 -2.64
N ASP A 32 -33.88 9.25 -2.74
CA ASP A 32 -32.94 9.08 -3.86
C ASP A 32 -31.60 8.44 -3.42
N GLY A 33 -31.64 7.60 -2.39
CA GLY A 33 -30.51 6.83 -1.87
C GLY A 33 -30.07 7.21 -0.46
N VAL A 34 -28.94 6.64 -0.02
CA VAL A 34 -28.39 6.82 1.33
C VAL A 34 -28.02 8.29 1.59
N GLN A 35 -28.51 8.83 2.70
CA GLN A 35 -28.11 10.12 3.24
C GLN A 35 -27.23 9.95 4.47
N VAL A 36 -26.28 10.87 4.63
CA VAL A 36 -25.35 10.95 5.75
C VAL A 36 -25.54 12.26 6.51
N LEU A 37 -25.42 12.21 7.84
CA LEU A 37 -25.41 13.42 8.66
C LEU A 37 -24.01 14.04 8.66
N LEU A 38 -23.93 15.31 8.28
CA LEU A 38 -22.73 16.13 8.41
C LEU A 38 -23.02 17.33 9.31
N LEU A 39 -22.07 17.65 10.18
CA LEU A 39 -22.07 18.80 11.09
C LEU A 39 -21.00 19.79 10.66
N GLN A 40 -21.32 21.09 10.70
CA GLN A 40 -20.37 22.16 10.39
C GLN A 40 -19.70 22.65 11.66
N ARG A 41 -18.36 22.56 11.71
CA ARG A 41 -17.58 23.08 12.84
C ARG A 41 -17.65 24.60 12.93
N ALA A 42 -17.75 25.13 14.14
CA ALA A 42 -17.68 26.55 14.44
C ALA A 42 -16.36 27.18 13.94
N GLU A 43 -16.41 28.45 13.55
CA GLU A 43 -15.23 29.22 13.16
C GLU A 43 -14.41 29.57 14.41
N ARG A 44 -13.23 28.96 14.58
CA ARG A 44 -12.34 29.17 15.74
C ARG A 44 -10.91 29.56 15.34
N GLY A 45 -10.70 29.93 14.07
CA GLY A 45 -9.41 30.40 13.56
C GLY A 45 -8.33 29.31 13.40
N ASP A 46 -8.73 28.04 13.33
CA ASP A 46 -7.84 26.92 13.02
C ASP A 46 -8.14 26.30 11.63
N HIS A 47 -7.28 25.40 11.17
CA HIS A 47 -7.39 24.81 9.82
C HIS A 47 -8.68 24.01 9.59
N ASN A 48 -9.38 23.60 10.65
CA ASN A 48 -10.61 22.81 10.56
C ASN A 48 -11.87 23.68 10.75
N SER A 49 -11.71 24.99 10.85
CA SER A 49 -12.81 25.93 11.04
C SER A 49 -13.72 25.98 9.82
N GLY A 50 -15.03 25.85 10.06
CA GLY A 50 -16.05 25.76 9.02
C GLY A 50 -16.08 24.43 8.23
N ALA A 51 -15.26 23.43 8.61
CA ALA A 51 -15.26 22.13 7.96
C ALA A 51 -16.49 21.30 8.32
N TRP A 52 -17.00 20.54 7.35
CA TRP A 52 -18.09 19.59 7.55
C TRP A 52 -17.54 18.21 7.93
N VAL A 53 -17.99 17.70 9.07
CA VAL A 53 -17.49 16.48 9.71
C VAL A 53 -18.64 15.59 10.18
N PHE A 54 -18.35 14.34 10.51
CA PHE A 54 -19.25 13.50 11.29
C PHE A 54 -19.16 13.86 12.77
N PRO A 55 -20.18 13.56 13.59
CA PRO A 55 -20.07 13.75 15.03
C PRO A 55 -18.93 12.92 15.61
N GLY A 56 -18.18 13.49 16.54
CA GLY A 56 -17.05 12.81 17.16
C GLY A 56 -16.05 13.72 17.84
N GLY A 57 -15.29 13.11 18.77
CA GLY A 57 -14.38 13.83 19.63
C GLY A 57 -13.39 12.92 20.34
N LEU A 58 -12.83 13.41 21.43
CA LEU A 58 -11.80 12.70 22.19
C LEU A 58 -12.43 11.59 23.03
N VAL A 59 -11.70 10.48 23.19
CA VAL A 59 -12.05 9.50 24.23
C VAL A 59 -11.68 10.11 25.60
N ASP A 60 -12.65 10.19 26.50
CA ASP A 60 -12.50 10.70 27.86
C ASP A 60 -12.32 9.53 28.84
N LYS A 61 -11.61 9.76 29.94
CA LYS A 61 -11.46 8.75 31.00
C LYS A 61 -12.80 8.36 31.64
N ALA A 62 -13.78 9.26 31.62
CA ALA A 62 -15.13 9.01 32.09
C ALA A 62 -15.89 8.00 31.21
N ASP A 63 -15.50 7.80 29.94
CA ASP A 63 -16.15 6.82 29.05
C ASP A 63 -16.03 5.39 29.62
N ALA A 64 -14.93 5.08 30.31
CA ALA A 64 -14.73 3.79 30.99
C ALA A 64 -15.75 3.54 32.12
N LEU A 65 -16.29 4.59 32.74
CA LEU A 65 -17.29 4.47 33.81
C LEU A 65 -18.68 4.07 33.29
N LEU A 66 -18.89 4.15 31.97
CA LEU A 66 -20.17 3.88 31.32
C LEU A 66 -20.30 2.42 30.86
N HIS A 67 -19.28 1.57 31.04
CA HIS A 67 -19.29 0.17 30.57
C HIS A 67 -20.51 -0.62 31.07
N GLY A 68 -20.91 -0.43 32.33
CA GLY A 68 -22.10 -1.10 32.91
C GLY A 68 -23.44 -0.60 32.37
N LEU A 69 -23.44 0.51 31.62
CA LEU A 69 -24.61 1.15 31.03
C LEU A 69 -24.80 0.81 29.56
N VAL A 70 -23.87 0.06 28.98
CA VAL A 70 -23.87 -0.31 27.56
C VAL A 70 -24.58 -1.63 27.37
N ASP A 71 -25.46 -1.67 26.37
CA ASP A 71 -26.07 -2.88 25.84
C ASP A 71 -25.51 -3.17 24.43
N GLY A 72 -25.39 -4.46 24.07
CA GLY A 72 -25.05 -4.88 22.71
C GLY A 72 -23.58 -5.09 22.37
N LEU A 73 -22.65 -4.46 23.08
CA LEU A 73 -21.21 -4.60 22.85
C LEU A 73 -20.46 -4.79 24.16
N THR A 74 -19.86 -5.97 24.34
CA THR A 74 -19.04 -6.26 25.53
C THR A 74 -17.60 -5.75 25.36
N PRO A 75 -16.87 -5.51 26.47
CA PRO A 75 -15.45 -5.16 26.39
C PRO A 75 -14.60 -6.17 25.60
N ALA A 76 -14.88 -7.47 25.73
CA ALA A 76 -14.15 -8.52 25.01
C ALA A 76 -14.42 -8.48 23.49
N GLN A 77 -15.67 -8.27 23.08
CA GLN A 77 -16.02 -8.11 21.66
C GLN A 77 -15.39 -6.84 21.08
N ALA A 78 -15.43 -5.72 21.81
CA ALA A 78 -14.79 -4.49 21.39
C ALA A 78 -13.27 -4.67 21.23
N ALA A 79 -12.61 -5.33 22.19
CA ALA A 79 -11.18 -5.63 22.14
C ALA A 79 -10.79 -6.45 20.92
N ASP A 80 -11.59 -7.47 20.58
CA ASP A 80 -11.38 -8.28 19.37
C ASP A 80 -11.62 -7.49 18.08
N GLN A 81 -12.69 -6.70 18.00
CA GLN A 81 -13.01 -5.87 16.83
C GLN A 81 -11.93 -4.81 16.56
N LEU A 82 -11.44 -4.17 17.62
CA LEU A 82 -10.50 -3.05 17.52
C LEU A 82 -9.03 -3.49 17.57
N LYS A 83 -8.77 -4.78 17.81
CA LYS A 83 -7.45 -5.37 18.06
C LYS A 83 -6.68 -4.57 19.12
N LEU A 84 -7.37 -4.26 20.21
CA LEU A 84 -6.86 -3.44 21.31
C LEU A 84 -7.21 -4.09 22.65
N ALA A 85 -6.20 -4.43 23.44
CA ALA A 85 -6.37 -5.22 24.66
C ALA A 85 -7.21 -4.51 25.74
N GLU A 86 -7.07 -3.20 25.88
CA GLU A 86 -7.75 -2.39 26.91
C GLU A 86 -8.33 -1.10 26.31
N GLY A 87 -9.42 -0.59 26.89
CA GLY A 87 -10.04 0.68 26.48
C GLY A 87 -10.74 0.65 25.11
N ALA A 88 -10.92 -0.53 24.50
CA ALA A 88 -11.58 -0.65 23.20
C ALA A 88 -13.05 -0.19 23.23
N LEU A 89 -13.79 -0.54 24.29
CA LEU A 89 -15.19 -0.14 24.44
C LEU A 89 -15.34 1.38 24.60
N ASP A 90 -14.34 2.05 25.20
CA ASP A 90 -14.33 3.50 25.42
C ASP A 90 -14.48 4.27 24.12
N TYR A 91 -13.94 3.77 23.00
CA TYR A 91 -14.08 4.40 21.70
C TYR A 91 -15.53 4.40 21.20
N ALA A 92 -16.25 3.29 21.35
CA ALA A 92 -17.65 3.21 20.90
C ALA A 92 -18.56 4.06 21.79
N ILE A 93 -18.26 4.10 23.10
CA ILE A 93 -18.94 4.97 24.07
C ILE A 93 -18.67 6.44 23.75
N ALA A 94 -17.43 6.82 23.49
CA ALA A 94 -17.06 8.18 23.10
C ALA A 94 -17.80 8.61 21.83
N ALA A 95 -17.84 7.76 20.80
CA ALA A 95 -18.60 8.04 19.57
C ALA A 95 -20.09 8.29 19.85
N MET A 96 -20.69 7.54 20.79
CA MET A 96 -22.08 7.72 21.21
C MET A 96 -22.30 8.99 22.01
N ARG A 97 -21.39 9.29 22.94
CA ARG A 97 -21.42 10.50 23.76
C ARG A 97 -21.35 11.75 22.90
N GLU A 98 -20.36 11.81 22.02
CA GLU A 98 -20.15 12.94 21.10
C GLU A 98 -21.34 13.09 20.15
N CYS A 99 -21.94 11.99 19.67
CA CYS A 99 -23.18 12.02 18.90
C CYS A 99 -24.32 12.72 19.65
N PHE A 100 -24.53 12.40 20.93
CA PHE A 100 -25.55 13.04 21.73
C PHE A 100 -25.24 14.52 22.03
N GLU A 101 -24.00 14.82 22.44
CA GLU A 101 -23.55 16.18 22.72
C GLU A 101 -23.71 17.08 21.49
N GLU A 102 -23.15 16.68 20.36
CA GLU A 102 -23.04 17.53 19.17
C GLU A 102 -24.30 17.57 18.32
N CYS A 103 -25.09 16.48 18.25
CA CYS A 103 -26.26 16.41 17.38
C CYS A 103 -27.57 15.91 18.01
N GLY A 104 -27.58 15.62 19.31
CA GLY A 104 -28.80 15.28 20.07
C GLY A 104 -29.38 13.91 19.78
N LEU A 105 -28.68 13.07 19.01
CA LEU A 105 -29.12 11.71 18.72
C LEU A 105 -28.54 10.74 19.77
N LEU A 106 -29.38 9.89 20.34
CA LEU A 106 -28.99 8.94 21.37
C LEU A 106 -29.63 7.57 21.11
N PHE A 107 -28.81 6.52 21.08
CA PHE A 107 -29.28 5.17 20.81
C PHE A 107 -29.76 4.49 22.10
N GLY A 108 -30.81 3.68 21.99
CA GLY A 108 -31.43 2.98 23.13
C GLY A 108 -32.66 3.68 23.70
N VAL A 109 -33.09 4.80 23.11
CA VAL A 109 -34.29 5.55 23.50
C VAL A 109 -35.16 5.89 22.29
N ASP A 110 -36.46 6.05 22.51
CA ASP A 110 -37.38 6.53 21.48
C ASP A 110 -37.27 8.05 21.24
N ALA A 111 -38.00 8.54 20.25
CA ALA A 111 -37.93 9.94 19.83
C ALA A 111 -38.44 10.92 20.90
N GLU A 112 -39.47 10.54 21.65
CA GLU A 112 -40.05 11.37 22.70
C GLU A 112 -39.09 11.50 23.88
N THR A 113 -38.53 10.37 24.31
CA THR A 113 -37.51 10.33 25.35
C THR A 113 -36.30 11.14 24.93
N ALA A 114 -35.75 10.93 23.72
CA ALA A 114 -34.61 11.71 23.21
C ALA A 114 -34.88 13.22 23.24
N ALA A 115 -36.06 13.68 22.81
CA ALA A 115 -36.44 15.09 22.85
C ALA A 115 -36.50 15.65 24.28
N SER A 116 -36.93 14.84 25.26
CA SER A 116 -36.94 15.21 26.69
C SER A 116 -35.54 15.39 27.28
N LEU A 117 -34.51 14.80 26.66
CA LEU A 117 -33.12 14.86 27.10
C LEU A 117 -32.37 16.09 26.61
N GLU A 118 -32.94 16.91 25.72
CA GLU A 118 -32.29 18.12 25.19
C GLU A 118 -31.68 19.03 26.29
N PRO A 119 -32.32 19.29 27.45
CA PRO A 119 -31.73 20.10 28.51
C PRO A 119 -30.44 19.54 29.12
N TRP A 120 -30.14 18.26 28.91
CA TRP A 120 -28.93 17.61 29.41
C TRP A 120 -27.70 17.85 28.54
N ARG A 121 -27.87 18.16 27.25
CA ARG A 121 -26.77 18.27 26.28
C ARG A 121 -25.79 19.38 26.66
N GLY A 122 -26.30 20.57 26.97
CA GLY A 122 -25.48 21.71 27.35
C GLY A 122 -24.62 21.46 28.60
N PRO A 123 -25.21 21.03 29.73
CA PRO A 123 -24.44 20.67 30.93
C PRO A 123 -23.42 19.55 30.71
N ILE A 124 -23.76 18.53 29.91
CA ILE A 124 -22.82 17.44 29.59
C ILE A 124 -21.65 17.95 28.76
N HIS A 125 -21.91 18.73 27.72
CA HIS A 125 -20.88 19.32 26.87
C HIS A 125 -19.92 20.23 27.65
N ARG A 126 -20.42 20.94 28.67
CA ARG A 126 -19.57 21.78 29.57
C ARG A 126 -18.89 20.98 30.69
N GLY A 127 -19.12 19.68 30.80
CA GLY A 127 -18.60 18.83 31.87
C GLY A 127 -19.23 19.07 33.25
N GLU A 128 -20.38 19.75 33.31
CA GLU A 128 -21.13 20.02 34.56
C GLU A 128 -21.94 18.81 35.02
N LYS A 129 -22.38 17.99 34.07
CA LYS A 129 -23.05 16.69 34.29
C LYS A 129 -22.40 15.63 33.40
N THR A 130 -22.59 14.35 33.73
CA THR A 130 -22.10 13.23 32.92
C THR A 130 -23.25 12.38 32.37
N LEU A 131 -22.97 11.52 31.38
CA LEU A 131 -23.94 10.50 30.95
C LEU A 131 -24.28 9.50 32.07
N LEU A 132 -23.39 9.33 33.06
CA LEU A 132 -23.69 8.53 34.26
C LEU A 132 -24.73 9.22 35.14
N ASP A 133 -24.69 10.56 35.26
CA ASP A 133 -25.71 11.31 35.99
C ASP A 133 -27.04 11.29 35.25
N LEU A 134 -27.01 11.40 33.91
CA LEU A 134 -28.18 11.19 33.07
C LEU A 134 -28.82 9.83 33.33
N HIS A 135 -28.03 8.75 33.31
CA HIS A 135 -28.51 7.41 33.62
C HIS A 135 -29.11 7.32 35.03
N ARG A 136 -28.45 7.90 36.03
CA ARG A 136 -28.96 7.87 37.42
C ARG A 136 -30.29 8.59 37.58
N GLU A 137 -30.50 9.71 36.89
CA GLU A 137 -31.73 10.49 36.99
C GLU A 137 -32.86 9.95 36.09
N THR A 138 -32.54 9.33 34.96
CA THR A 138 -33.54 8.96 33.92
C THR A 138 -33.68 7.47 33.66
N GLY A 139 -32.72 6.65 34.10
CA GLY A 139 -32.63 5.23 33.79
C GLY A 139 -32.11 4.90 32.39
N VAL A 140 -31.81 5.90 31.57
CA VAL A 140 -31.38 5.73 30.17
C VAL A 140 -30.08 4.93 30.06
N ARG A 141 -30.04 3.95 29.15
CA ARG A 141 -28.87 3.12 28.84
C ARG A 141 -28.41 3.39 27.41
N LEU A 142 -27.16 3.07 27.10
CA LEU A 142 -26.57 3.25 25.77
C LEU A 142 -26.68 1.96 24.98
N ASP A 143 -27.37 1.97 23.84
CA ASP A 143 -27.48 0.80 22.98
C ASP A 143 -26.47 0.86 21.83
N LEU A 144 -25.48 -0.06 21.85
CA LEU A 144 -24.46 -0.18 20.81
C LEU A 144 -24.71 -1.34 19.84
N ARG A 145 -25.86 -2.04 19.92
CA ARG A 145 -26.18 -3.17 19.01
C ARG A 145 -26.13 -2.78 17.54
N GLU A 146 -26.58 -1.57 17.25
CA GLU A 146 -26.65 -1.07 15.88
C GLU A 146 -25.37 -0.35 15.40
N VAL A 147 -24.33 -0.26 16.25
CA VAL A 147 -23.08 0.43 15.95
C VAL A 147 -22.03 -0.57 15.42
N ALA A 148 -21.53 -0.34 14.21
CA ALA A 148 -20.49 -1.17 13.60
C ALA A 148 -19.16 -0.42 13.53
N TYR A 149 -18.04 -1.10 13.76
CA TYR A 149 -16.71 -0.54 13.53
C TYR A 149 -16.48 -0.34 12.03
N LEU A 150 -16.00 0.85 11.62
CA LEU A 150 -15.89 1.26 10.22
C LEU A 150 -14.44 1.36 9.73
N SER A 151 -13.67 2.29 10.26
CA SER A 151 -12.30 2.56 9.80
C SER A 151 -11.41 3.09 10.93
N HIS A 152 -10.09 3.10 10.70
CA HIS A 152 -9.09 3.53 11.67
C HIS A 152 -8.13 4.52 11.02
N TRP A 153 -8.09 5.75 11.53
CA TRP A 153 -7.26 6.82 10.99
C TRP A 153 -6.30 7.33 12.04
N LEU A 154 -5.01 7.36 11.70
CA LEU A 154 -3.99 7.99 12.51
C LEU A 154 -3.49 9.24 11.79
N THR A 155 -3.49 10.37 12.49
CA THR A 155 -2.98 11.62 11.94
C THR A 155 -1.49 11.47 11.61
N PRO A 156 -1.05 11.92 10.42
CA PRO A 156 0.35 11.85 9.98
C PRO A 156 1.32 12.44 11.00
N LEU A 157 2.58 12.01 10.93
CA LEU A 157 3.68 12.66 11.64
C LEU A 157 3.88 14.10 11.11
N GLY A 158 4.65 14.92 11.84
CA GLY A 158 4.86 16.33 11.52
C GLY A 158 3.67 17.27 11.79
N ARG A 159 2.54 16.74 12.30
CA ARG A 159 1.36 17.56 12.64
C ARG A 159 1.35 17.92 14.13
N ALA A 160 1.04 19.19 14.44
CA ALA A 160 1.01 19.72 15.81
C ALA A 160 -0.08 19.08 16.69
N LYS A 161 -1.26 18.81 16.11
CA LYS A 161 -2.36 18.06 16.73
C LYS A 161 -2.45 16.71 16.03
N ARG A 162 -2.40 15.62 16.80
CA ARG A 162 -2.51 14.25 16.29
C ARG A 162 -3.61 13.50 17.01
N PHE A 163 -4.35 12.73 16.24
CA PHE A 163 -5.45 11.90 16.71
C PHE A 163 -5.29 10.47 16.19
N ASP A 164 -5.60 9.52 17.05
CA ASP A 164 -5.80 8.11 16.73
C ASP A 164 -7.32 7.88 16.76
N THR A 165 -7.95 8.03 15.59
CA THR A 165 -9.40 8.13 15.45
C THR A 165 -9.99 6.81 14.96
N ARG A 166 -10.93 6.26 15.73
CA ARG A 166 -11.72 5.10 15.33
C ARG A 166 -13.10 5.54 14.87
N PHE A 167 -13.44 5.20 13.64
CA PHE A 167 -14.73 5.50 13.05
C PHE A 167 -15.67 4.33 13.26
N PHE A 168 -16.89 4.64 13.67
CA PHE A 168 -18.02 3.74 13.76
C PHE A 168 -19.11 4.21 12.79
N ILE A 169 -20.06 3.33 12.49
CA ILE A 169 -21.19 3.61 11.60
C ILE A 169 -22.47 3.01 12.16
N ALA A 170 -23.59 3.73 11.99
CA ALA A 170 -24.90 3.27 12.41
C ALA A 170 -26.01 3.89 11.56
N ALA A 171 -27.15 3.19 11.49
CA ALA A 171 -28.40 3.80 11.07
C ALA A 171 -28.86 4.80 12.15
N ALA A 172 -29.34 5.96 11.74
CA ALA A 172 -29.84 6.97 12.67
C ALA A 172 -31.05 6.43 13.46
N PRO A 173 -31.15 6.74 14.77
CA PRO A 173 -32.28 6.29 15.58
C PRO A 173 -33.63 6.74 14.99
N HIS A 174 -34.56 5.79 14.87
CA HIS A 174 -35.83 6.04 14.21
C HIS A 174 -36.64 7.15 14.91
N GLY A 175 -37.12 8.12 14.13
CA GLY A 175 -37.99 9.21 14.59
C GLY A 175 -37.28 10.33 15.36
N GLN A 176 -36.00 10.20 15.70
CA GLN A 176 -35.22 11.27 16.32
C GLN A 176 -34.84 12.35 15.30
N VAL A 177 -34.74 13.60 15.76
CA VAL A 177 -34.39 14.76 14.93
C VAL A 177 -33.03 15.29 15.36
N ALA A 178 -32.05 15.22 14.45
CA ALA A 178 -30.72 15.77 14.69
C ALA A 178 -30.76 17.30 14.88
N ARG A 179 -29.98 17.82 15.83
CA ARG A 179 -29.82 19.25 16.11
C ARG A 179 -28.39 19.55 16.55
N HIS A 180 -27.66 20.33 15.77
CA HIS A 180 -26.37 20.89 16.21
C HIS A 180 -26.47 21.59 17.58
N ASP A 181 -25.38 21.56 18.36
CA ASP A 181 -25.29 22.15 19.71
C ASP A 181 -25.23 23.69 19.72
N GLY A 182 -24.91 24.32 18.59
CA GLY A 182 -24.78 25.77 18.46
C GLY A 182 -23.47 26.35 19.03
N THR A 183 -22.59 25.50 19.56
CA THR A 183 -21.34 25.90 20.22
C THR A 183 -20.11 25.34 19.53
N GLU A 184 -20.01 24.02 19.40
CA GLU A 184 -18.97 23.38 18.60
C GLU A 184 -19.40 23.22 17.14
N MET A 185 -20.67 22.90 16.92
CA MET A 185 -21.30 22.73 15.62
C MET A 185 -22.29 23.86 15.39
N THR A 186 -22.15 24.58 14.27
CA THR A 186 -22.97 25.74 13.93
C THR A 186 -24.04 25.45 12.89
N ALA A 187 -23.96 24.29 12.22
CA ALA A 187 -24.98 23.81 11.30
C ALA A 187 -24.93 22.28 11.21
N HIS A 188 -26.00 21.69 10.65
CA HIS A 188 -26.04 20.27 10.30
C HIS A 188 -26.86 20.07 9.03
N ARG A 189 -26.56 19.02 8.27
CA ARG A 189 -27.29 18.64 7.06
C ARG A 189 -27.33 17.13 6.92
N TRP A 190 -28.47 16.62 6.48
CA TRP A 190 -28.58 15.31 5.87
C TRP A 190 -28.35 15.46 4.37
N MET A 191 -27.28 14.86 3.85
CA MET A 191 -26.91 14.97 2.43
C MET A 191 -26.83 13.59 1.81
N ARG A 192 -27.22 13.44 0.55
CA ARG A 192 -26.90 12.22 -0.20
C ARG A 192 -25.39 12.15 -0.35
N ILE A 193 -24.84 10.95 -0.24
CA ILE A 193 -23.38 10.75 -0.29
C ILE A 193 -22.77 11.30 -1.59
N PRO A 194 -23.33 11.06 -2.80
CA PRO A 194 -22.80 11.65 -4.03
C PRO A 194 -22.80 13.18 -4.04
N ASP A 195 -23.84 13.80 -3.47
CA ASP A 195 -23.97 15.27 -3.44
C ASP A 195 -22.93 15.88 -2.49
N ALA A 196 -22.73 15.27 -1.31
CA ALA A 196 -21.68 15.68 -0.38
C ALA A 196 -20.27 15.57 -0.99
N LEU A 197 -20.01 14.53 -1.79
CA LEU A 197 -18.73 14.38 -2.51
C LEU A 197 -18.54 15.44 -3.60
N ALA A 198 -19.60 15.73 -4.37
CA ALA A 198 -19.58 16.76 -5.42
C ALA A 198 -19.33 18.17 -4.84
N GLU A 199 -19.92 18.47 -3.68
CA GLU A 199 -19.72 19.74 -2.96
C GLU A 199 -18.49 19.73 -2.03
N GLY A 200 -17.63 18.71 -2.11
CA GLY A 200 -16.64 18.42 -1.08
C GLY A 200 -15.68 19.57 -0.75
N ASP A 201 -15.32 20.40 -1.74
CA ASP A 201 -14.44 21.56 -1.53
C ASP A 201 -15.17 22.72 -0.84
N ALA A 202 -16.42 22.97 -1.21
CA ALA A 202 -17.28 23.96 -0.56
C ALA A 202 -17.59 23.56 0.89
N LEU A 203 -17.73 22.25 1.15
CA LEU A 203 -17.90 21.68 2.48
C LEU A 203 -16.58 21.52 3.26
N LYS A 204 -15.43 21.86 2.66
CA LYS A 204 -14.09 21.65 3.22
C LYS A 204 -13.93 20.23 3.82
N LEU A 205 -14.39 19.20 3.09
CA LEU A 205 -14.34 17.82 3.58
C LEU A 205 -12.89 17.39 3.80
N MET A 206 -12.57 17.05 5.06
CA MET A 206 -11.27 16.52 5.44
C MET A 206 -11.02 15.14 4.83
N GLY A 207 -9.75 14.77 4.66
CA GLY A 207 -9.34 13.50 4.05
C GLY A 207 -10.09 12.26 4.57
N PRO A 208 -10.14 12.01 5.90
CA PRO A 208 -10.88 10.88 6.46
C PRO A 208 -12.39 10.91 6.16
N THR A 209 -13.02 12.09 6.21
CA THR A 209 -14.43 12.27 5.89
C THR A 209 -14.70 11.95 4.42
N ARG A 210 -13.91 12.54 3.52
CA ARG A 210 -14.04 12.32 2.07
C ARG A 210 -13.81 10.85 1.70
N ALA A 211 -12.76 10.23 2.23
CA ALA A 211 -12.45 8.82 1.99
C ALA A 211 -13.56 7.89 2.50
N THR A 212 -14.15 8.21 3.66
CA THR A 212 -15.30 7.49 4.19
C THR A 212 -16.52 7.63 3.29
N LEU A 213 -16.82 8.82 2.78
CA LEU A 213 -17.93 9.01 1.84
C LEU A 213 -17.70 8.27 0.52
N MET A 214 -16.48 8.29 -0.02
CA MET A 214 -16.13 7.55 -1.24
C MET A 214 -16.32 6.04 -1.09
N SER A 215 -15.94 5.46 0.05
CA SER A 215 -16.11 4.02 0.29
C SER A 215 -17.59 3.63 0.40
N LEU A 216 -18.45 4.54 0.86
CA LEU A 216 -19.88 4.30 1.03
C LEU A 216 -20.72 4.65 -0.22
N ALA A 217 -20.17 5.39 -1.19
CA ALA A 217 -20.92 5.97 -2.30
C ALA A 217 -21.59 4.96 -3.25
N HIS A 218 -21.15 3.70 -3.23
CA HIS A 218 -21.67 2.64 -4.11
C HIS A 218 -22.88 1.90 -3.53
N PHE A 219 -23.19 2.08 -2.24
CA PHE A 219 -24.34 1.44 -1.60
C PHE A 219 -25.63 2.23 -1.86
N LYS A 220 -26.75 1.49 -2.01
CA LYS A 220 -28.06 2.07 -2.33
C LYS A 220 -28.94 2.23 -1.11
N THR A 221 -28.75 1.39 -0.10
CA THR A 221 -29.54 1.41 1.15
C THR A 221 -28.66 1.36 2.38
N VAL A 222 -29.15 1.86 3.51
CA VAL A 222 -28.46 1.77 4.80
C VAL A 222 -28.28 0.30 5.21
N ALA A 223 -29.25 -0.55 4.91
CA ALA A 223 -29.16 -1.98 5.19
C ALA A 223 -27.96 -2.64 4.49
N GLU A 224 -27.70 -2.31 3.22
CA GLU A 224 -26.51 -2.78 2.49
C GLU A 224 -25.21 -2.30 3.16
N VAL A 225 -25.15 -1.01 3.54
CA VAL A 225 -23.98 -0.45 4.23
C VAL A 225 -23.73 -1.19 5.56
N MET A 226 -24.76 -1.39 6.36
CA MET A 226 -24.64 -2.03 7.68
C MET A 226 -24.27 -3.51 7.55
N ALA A 227 -24.80 -4.22 6.54
CA ALA A 227 -24.41 -5.60 6.25
C ALA A 227 -22.93 -5.68 5.87
N TRP A 228 -22.45 -4.77 5.01
CA TRP A 228 -21.04 -4.68 4.64
C TRP A 228 -20.16 -4.35 5.85
N ALA A 229 -20.51 -3.33 6.64
CA ALA A 229 -19.72 -2.87 7.77
C ALA A 229 -19.56 -3.96 8.86
N ARG A 230 -20.60 -4.80 9.05
CA ARG A 230 -20.62 -5.93 10.00
C ARG A 230 -19.99 -7.21 9.48
N SER A 231 -19.76 -7.33 8.17
CA SER A 231 -19.13 -8.53 7.61
C SER A 231 -17.71 -8.70 8.16
N PRO A 232 -17.25 -9.96 8.40
CA PRO A 232 -15.89 -10.20 8.87
C PRO A 232 -14.86 -9.60 7.91
N ARG A 233 -14.10 -8.62 8.41
CA ARG A 233 -13.11 -7.88 7.63
C ARG A 233 -12.01 -7.35 8.53
N GLU A 234 -10.83 -7.19 7.95
CA GLU A 234 -9.75 -6.47 8.60
C GLU A 234 -9.98 -4.95 8.45
N VAL A 235 -9.79 -4.21 9.53
CA VAL A 235 -9.83 -2.75 9.53
C VAL A 235 -8.40 -2.25 9.73
N PRO A 236 -7.64 -2.04 8.65
CA PRO A 236 -6.25 -1.60 8.78
C PRO A 236 -6.19 -0.17 9.32
N ARG A 237 -5.12 0.12 10.05
CA ARG A 237 -4.80 1.49 10.44
C ARG A 237 -4.33 2.28 9.22
N ILE A 238 -5.11 3.28 8.83
CA ILE A 238 -4.79 4.21 7.75
C ILE A 238 -3.99 5.37 8.34
N PHE A 239 -2.75 5.54 7.88
CA PHE A 239 -1.91 6.67 8.29
C PHE A 239 -1.21 7.26 7.07
N PRO A 240 -1.74 8.37 6.52
CA PRO A 240 -1.10 9.03 5.40
C PRO A 240 0.28 9.55 5.79
N ARG A 241 1.16 9.69 4.80
CA ARG A 241 2.45 10.39 4.93
C ARG A 241 2.34 11.70 4.15
N ILE A 242 3.03 12.75 4.58
CA ILE A 242 3.05 14.00 3.81
C ILE A 242 4.21 13.92 2.84
N GLY A 243 3.97 14.20 1.56
CA GLY A 243 5.01 14.28 0.56
C GLY A 243 4.93 15.57 -0.25
N GLU A 244 6.05 15.96 -0.83
CA GLU A 244 6.22 17.05 -1.80
C GLU A 244 6.18 16.50 -3.23
N GLY A 245 5.76 17.30 -4.20
CA GLY A 245 5.80 16.90 -5.61
C GLY A 245 5.39 18.04 -6.52
N ALA A 246 5.15 17.75 -7.80
CA ALA A 246 4.86 18.77 -8.80
C ALA A 246 3.60 19.60 -8.48
N GLN A 247 2.65 19.04 -7.73
CA GLN A 247 1.41 19.70 -7.30
C GLN A 247 1.50 20.30 -5.89
N GLY A 248 2.70 20.39 -5.32
CA GLY A 248 2.95 20.83 -3.95
C GLY A 248 2.67 19.72 -2.93
N GLN A 249 2.63 20.10 -1.65
CA GLN A 249 2.49 19.16 -0.55
C GLN A 249 1.09 18.56 -0.44
N ARG A 250 1.01 17.24 -0.29
CA ARG A 250 -0.26 16.53 -0.05
C ARG A 250 -0.06 15.31 0.85
N PRO A 251 -1.15 14.82 1.49
CA PRO A 251 -1.15 13.47 2.02
C PRO A 251 -1.00 12.44 0.90
N VAL A 252 -0.20 11.42 1.17
CA VAL A 252 0.01 10.21 0.38
C VAL A 252 -0.51 9.04 1.19
N MET A 253 -1.42 8.27 0.60
CA MET A 253 -2.16 7.19 1.26
C MET A 253 -1.37 5.86 1.26
N PRO A 254 -1.62 4.94 2.20
CA PRO A 254 -0.89 3.66 2.29
C PRO A 254 -0.92 2.76 1.05
N ASP A 255 -1.93 2.93 0.20
CA ASP A 255 -2.10 2.23 -1.08
C ASP A 255 -1.36 2.89 -2.24
N GLU A 256 -0.85 4.12 -2.05
CA GLU A 256 -0.04 4.81 -3.05
C GLU A 256 1.41 4.33 -3.02
N HIS A 257 2.01 4.20 -4.20
CA HIS A 257 3.34 3.64 -4.42
C HIS A 257 4.45 4.35 -3.63
N ALA A 258 4.40 5.67 -3.58
CA ALA A 258 5.41 6.48 -2.90
C ALA A 258 5.38 6.30 -1.37
N TRP A 259 4.28 5.78 -0.82
CA TRP A 259 4.03 5.81 0.62
C TRP A 259 5.17 5.18 1.41
N ALA A 260 5.60 3.97 1.05
CA ALA A 260 6.66 3.24 1.78
C ALA A 260 7.99 4.01 1.77
N GLU A 261 8.41 4.51 0.61
CA GLU A 261 9.62 5.31 0.45
C GLU A 261 9.56 6.61 1.27
N LEU A 262 8.44 7.34 1.23
CA LEU A 262 8.31 8.61 1.97
C LEU A 262 8.61 8.48 3.46
N GLY A 263 8.19 7.39 4.12
CA GLY A 263 8.46 7.23 5.55
C GLY A 263 9.86 6.68 5.85
N ARG A 264 10.57 6.16 4.85
CA ARG A 264 12.01 5.92 4.95
C ARG A 264 12.79 7.23 4.83
N LEU A 265 12.41 8.08 3.89
CA LEU A 265 13.14 9.33 3.59
C LEU A 265 12.80 10.48 4.54
N ASP A 266 11.57 10.52 5.04
CA ASP A 266 11.06 11.53 5.96
C ASP A 266 10.35 10.85 7.15
N PRO A 267 11.10 10.19 8.05
CA PRO A 267 10.53 9.48 9.19
C PRO A 267 9.85 10.41 10.20
N GLN A 268 10.08 11.73 10.11
CA GLN A 268 9.47 12.74 10.97
C GLN A 268 8.19 13.33 10.38
N GLY A 269 7.91 13.09 9.09
CA GLY A 269 6.72 13.58 8.38
C GLY A 269 6.73 15.09 8.14
N LEU A 270 7.89 15.69 7.92
CA LEU A 270 8.04 17.12 7.62
C LEU A 270 7.52 17.52 6.24
N GLY A 271 7.22 16.54 5.37
CA GLY A 271 6.79 16.76 3.99
C GLY A 271 7.94 17.06 3.04
N THR A 272 9.16 16.62 3.33
CA THR A 272 10.36 16.96 2.52
C THR A 272 10.69 15.92 1.45
N ALA A 273 10.18 14.69 1.60
CA ALA A 273 10.37 13.62 0.64
C ALA A 273 9.38 13.73 -0.53
N TRP A 274 9.84 13.31 -1.71
CA TRP A 274 9.10 13.48 -2.96
C TRP A 274 8.20 12.29 -3.29
N TYR A 275 6.94 12.54 -3.66
CA TYR A 275 5.99 11.50 -4.06
C TYR A 275 5.95 11.22 -5.57
N ASP A 276 6.71 11.99 -6.36
CA ASP A 276 6.88 11.79 -7.80
C ASP A 276 8.28 11.25 -8.10
N ILE A 277 8.38 10.31 -9.03
CA ILE A 277 9.65 9.97 -9.66
C ILE A 277 9.85 10.90 -10.86
N VAL A 278 10.93 11.67 -10.83
CA VAL A 278 11.29 12.64 -11.86
C VAL A 278 12.54 12.14 -12.57
N ALA A 279 12.48 12.10 -13.90
CA ALA A 279 13.60 11.69 -14.74
C ALA A 279 14.88 12.46 -14.40
N ASP A 280 16.01 11.73 -14.36
CA ASP A 280 17.38 12.18 -14.16
C ASP A 280 17.64 12.93 -12.84
N ARG A 281 16.65 12.92 -11.94
CA ARG A 281 16.80 13.47 -10.60
C ARG A 281 17.40 12.45 -9.65
N ALA A 282 18.53 12.82 -9.05
CA ALA A 282 19.10 12.07 -7.94
C ALA A 282 18.23 12.17 -6.69
N VAL A 283 17.83 11.01 -6.15
CA VAL A 283 17.14 10.87 -4.87
C VAL A 283 18.00 10.04 -3.95
N ARG A 284 18.51 10.65 -2.88
CA ARG A 284 19.27 9.94 -1.85
C ARG A 284 18.32 9.13 -0.99
N LEU A 285 18.40 7.80 -1.10
CA LEU A 285 17.54 6.85 -0.41
C LEU A 285 18.07 6.45 0.98
N SER A 286 19.38 6.56 1.15
CA SER A 286 20.10 6.31 2.39
C SER A 286 21.52 6.92 2.32
N PRO A 287 22.35 6.80 3.36
CA PRO A 287 23.77 7.16 3.26
C PRO A 287 24.51 6.41 2.15
N ARG A 288 24.10 5.18 1.80
CA ARG A 288 24.79 4.33 0.81
C ARG A 288 24.09 4.21 -0.54
N ILE A 289 22.86 4.67 -0.66
CA ILE A 289 22.04 4.47 -1.87
C ILE A 289 21.53 5.81 -2.41
N ILE A 290 21.75 6.04 -3.71
CA ILE A 290 21.11 7.10 -4.48
C ILE A 290 20.43 6.46 -5.69
N ARG A 291 19.18 6.84 -5.96
CA ARG A 291 18.47 6.47 -7.19
C ARG A 291 18.53 7.63 -8.18
N VAL A 292 18.79 7.32 -9.45
CA VAL A 292 18.55 8.21 -10.59
C VAL A 292 17.67 7.44 -11.57
N THR A 293 16.49 7.96 -11.91
CA THR A 293 15.56 7.25 -12.82
C THR A 293 15.70 7.81 -14.23
N ALA A 294 15.88 6.96 -15.24
CA ALA A 294 16.02 7.37 -16.64
C ALA A 294 14.71 7.93 -17.22
N GLY A 295 14.83 8.81 -18.22
CA GLY A 295 13.71 9.45 -18.93
C GLY A 295 12.93 8.55 -19.90
N ASN A 296 12.88 7.24 -19.66
CA ASN A 296 12.31 6.23 -20.56
C ASN A 296 10.95 5.68 -20.10
N ALA A 297 10.08 6.52 -19.53
CA ALA A 297 8.77 6.12 -19.02
C ALA A 297 7.89 5.44 -20.10
N SER A 298 7.27 4.32 -19.74
CA SER A 298 6.41 3.54 -20.63
C SER A 298 5.49 2.59 -19.86
N VAL A 299 4.64 1.84 -20.56
CA VAL A 299 3.84 0.77 -19.95
C VAL A 299 4.71 -0.33 -19.33
N MET A 300 5.92 -0.55 -19.85
CA MET A 300 6.83 -1.59 -19.37
C MET A 300 7.72 -1.09 -18.23
N THR A 301 8.20 0.15 -18.32
CA THR A 301 9.20 0.75 -17.41
C THR A 301 8.57 1.64 -16.33
N GLY A 302 7.24 1.78 -16.32
CA GLY A 302 6.53 2.67 -15.42
C GLY A 302 7.04 4.12 -15.53
N PRO A 303 7.50 4.75 -14.44
CA PRO A 303 8.07 6.09 -14.48
C PRO A 303 9.47 6.17 -15.13
N GLY A 304 10.11 5.03 -15.39
CA GLY A 304 11.45 4.91 -15.98
C GLY A 304 12.29 3.82 -15.27
N THR A 305 13.46 3.51 -15.84
CA THR A 305 14.41 2.56 -15.24
C THR A 305 15.18 3.23 -14.11
N ASN A 306 15.20 2.59 -12.95
CA ASN A 306 15.94 3.02 -11.79
C ASN A 306 17.37 2.52 -11.86
N SER A 307 18.29 3.46 -12.00
CA SER A 307 19.72 3.25 -11.84
C SER A 307 20.11 3.58 -10.40
N TYR A 308 20.82 2.67 -9.73
CA TYR A 308 21.20 2.85 -8.33
C TYR A 308 22.70 3.05 -8.17
N LEU A 309 23.09 4.19 -7.60
CA LEU A 309 24.44 4.41 -7.09
C LEU A 309 24.52 3.82 -5.68
N VAL A 310 25.40 2.83 -5.50
CA VAL A 310 25.65 2.15 -4.24
C VAL A 310 27.10 2.33 -3.85
N GLY A 311 27.36 2.83 -2.66
CA GLY A 311 28.72 3.15 -2.25
C GLY A 311 28.83 3.82 -0.89
N GLY A 312 29.87 4.62 -0.75
CA GLY A 312 30.25 5.24 0.50
C GLY A 312 31.14 4.34 1.35
N GLY A 313 31.66 4.89 2.44
CA GLY A 313 32.78 4.31 3.20
C GLY A 313 34.01 5.22 3.12
N PRO A 314 35.14 4.82 3.73
CA PRO A 314 36.32 5.68 3.85
C PRO A 314 37.01 6.02 2.52
N ARG A 315 36.95 5.14 1.51
CA ARG A 315 37.53 5.38 0.17
C ARG A 315 36.56 6.16 -0.72
N ASN A 316 35.28 6.24 -0.34
CA ASN A 316 34.21 6.92 -1.07
C ASN A 316 34.08 6.38 -2.51
N GLU A 317 34.26 5.07 -2.70
CA GLU A 317 34.02 4.39 -3.97
C GLU A 317 32.51 4.15 -4.15
N TRP A 318 32.06 4.28 -5.40
CA TRP A 318 30.67 4.06 -5.79
C TRP A 318 30.57 3.09 -6.95
N SER A 319 29.43 2.41 -7.04
CA SER A 319 29.08 1.53 -8.14
C SER A 319 27.69 1.87 -8.65
N VAL A 320 27.45 1.70 -9.94
CA VAL A 320 26.11 1.82 -10.54
C VAL A 320 25.53 0.43 -10.73
N ILE A 321 24.30 0.19 -10.28
CA ILE A 321 23.49 -0.98 -10.63
C ILE A 321 22.50 -0.52 -11.71
N ASP A 322 22.52 -1.19 -12.86
CA ASP A 322 21.75 -0.91 -14.08
C ASP A 322 21.90 0.53 -14.57
N PRO A 323 22.83 0.83 -15.50
CA PRO A 323 23.04 2.19 -15.96
C PRO A 323 21.94 2.75 -16.88
N GLY A 324 20.95 1.93 -17.26
CA GLY A 324 19.80 2.37 -18.03
C GLY A 324 19.92 2.14 -19.55
N PRO A 325 18.95 2.66 -20.33
CA PRO A 325 19.01 2.67 -21.80
C PRO A 325 20.08 3.63 -22.31
N VAL A 326 20.39 3.59 -23.61
CA VAL A 326 21.30 4.57 -24.24
C VAL A 326 20.67 5.96 -24.22
N ASP A 327 21.00 6.74 -23.19
CA ASP A 327 20.58 8.13 -23.00
C ASP A 327 21.74 8.94 -22.41
N GLU A 328 22.22 9.93 -23.17
CA GLU A 328 23.35 10.76 -22.76
C GLU A 328 23.03 11.63 -21.54
N ALA A 329 21.81 12.17 -21.45
CA ALA A 329 21.41 13.00 -20.31
C ALA A 329 21.39 12.15 -19.02
N HIS A 330 20.92 10.91 -19.13
CA HIS A 330 20.91 9.98 -18.01
C HIS A 330 22.32 9.60 -17.53
N VAL A 331 23.23 9.28 -18.46
CA VAL A 331 24.64 8.98 -18.12
C VAL A 331 25.31 10.17 -17.44
N GLN A 332 25.07 11.40 -17.92
CA GLN A 332 25.56 12.62 -17.28
C GLN A 332 24.98 12.79 -15.88
N ALA A 333 23.69 12.51 -15.69
CA ALA A 333 23.03 12.57 -14.38
C ALA A 333 23.62 11.56 -13.38
N LEU A 334 23.94 10.34 -13.83
CA LEU A 334 24.61 9.33 -12.99
C LEU A 334 25.99 9.79 -12.52
N VAL A 335 26.81 10.30 -13.44
CA VAL A 335 28.14 10.82 -13.12
C VAL A 335 28.05 12.01 -12.17
N ALA A 336 27.09 12.92 -12.39
CA ALA A 336 26.87 14.08 -11.54
C ALA A 336 26.33 13.74 -10.15
N ALA A 337 25.53 12.68 -10.03
CA ALA A 337 24.93 12.25 -8.78
C ALA A 337 25.90 11.49 -7.85
N ALA A 338 26.97 10.89 -8.41
CA ALA A 338 27.94 10.11 -7.66
C ALA A 338 28.79 10.99 -6.72
N PRO A 339 28.79 10.74 -5.39
CA PRO A 339 29.60 11.50 -4.44
C PRO A 339 31.12 11.24 -4.54
N GLY A 340 31.53 10.21 -5.26
CA GLY A 340 32.91 9.80 -5.45
C GLY A 340 33.08 9.00 -6.75
N PRO A 341 34.27 8.46 -7.03
CA PRO A 341 34.52 7.75 -8.28
C PRO A 341 33.61 6.53 -8.43
N ILE A 342 32.96 6.43 -9.59
CA ILE A 342 32.27 5.22 -10.02
C ILE A 342 33.35 4.24 -10.50
N THR A 343 33.56 3.15 -9.78
CA THR A 343 34.60 2.15 -10.09
C THR A 343 34.04 0.88 -10.70
N ARG A 344 32.73 0.64 -10.57
CA ARG A 344 32.04 -0.56 -11.06
C ARG A 344 30.66 -0.24 -11.62
N ILE A 345 30.26 -0.99 -12.64
CA ILE A 345 28.92 -0.97 -13.23
C ILE A 345 28.39 -2.41 -13.18
N LEU A 346 27.36 -2.65 -12.39
CA LEU A 346 26.71 -3.94 -12.21
C LEU A 346 25.42 -3.96 -13.04
N VAL A 347 25.15 -5.07 -13.72
CA VAL A 347 23.95 -5.25 -14.54
C VAL A 347 23.13 -6.43 -14.01
N THR A 348 21.88 -6.15 -13.65
CA THR A 348 20.93 -7.18 -13.20
C THR A 348 20.63 -8.16 -14.31
N HIS A 349 20.33 -7.67 -15.52
CA HIS A 349 20.09 -8.46 -16.72
C HIS A 349 20.20 -7.60 -17.99
N THR A 350 20.16 -8.24 -19.16
CA THR A 350 20.51 -7.61 -20.44
C THR A 350 19.31 -7.09 -21.24
N HIS A 351 18.18 -6.77 -20.61
CA HIS A 351 17.12 -6.07 -21.34
C HIS A 351 17.54 -4.64 -21.70
N SER A 352 16.93 -4.11 -22.77
CA SER A 352 17.36 -2.89 -23.46
C SER A 352 17.29 -1.61 -22.63
N ASP A 353 16.61 -1.65 -21.50
CA ASP A 353 16.46 -0.53 -20.61
C ASP A 353 17.38 -0.60 -19.38
N HIS A 354 18.13 -1.69 -19.18
CA HIS A 354 19.03 -1.88 -18.04
C HIS A 354 20.51 -1.74 -18.41
N SER A 355 20.98 -2.46 -19.42
CA SER A 355 22.41 -2.63 -19.72
C SER A 355 23.04 -1.69 -20.76
N PRO A 356 22.34 -1.15 -21.78
CA PRO A 356 23.02 -0.49 -22.91
C PRO A 356 23.89 0.72 -22.54
N ALA A 357 23.53 1.50 -21.52
CA ALA A 357 24.34 2.63 -21.07
C ALA A 357 25.70 2.22 -20.46
N CYS A 358 25.95 0.93 -20.23
CA CYS A 358 27.25 0.42 -19.76
C CYS A 358 28.40 0.95 -20.62
N VAL A 359 28.25 0.96 -21.94
CA VAL A 359 29.31 1.37 -22.87
C VAL A 359 29.70 2.84 -22.64
N ALA A 360 28.71 3.73 -22.58
CA ALA A 360 28.93 5.15 -22.40
C ALA A 360 29.44 5.47 -20.98
N LEU A 361 28.83 4.86 -19.94
CA LEU A 361 29.23 5.09 -18.56
C LEU A 361 30.64 4.55 -18.27
N LYS A 362 31.01 3.39 -18.83
CA LYS A 362 32.37 2.84 -18.74
C LYS A 362 33.38 3.77 -19.39
N ALA A 363 33.08 4.29 -20.58
CA ALA A 363 33.95 5.26 -21.26
C ALA A 363 34.12 6.55 -20.45
N ALA A 364 33.07 7.02 -19.77
CA ALA A 364 33.10 8.24 -18.97
C ALA A 364 33.84 8.10 -17.63
N THR A 365 33.88 6.90 -17.05
CA THR A 365 34.34 6.69 -15.66
C THR A 365 35.59 5.81 -15.53
N GLY A 366 35.88 4.97 -16.52
CA GLY A 366 36.91 3.92 -16.43
C GLY A 366 36.49 2.73 -15.56
N ALA A 367 35.23 2.66 -15.12
CA ALA A 367 34.70 1.58 -14.31
C ALA A 367 34.73 0.22 -15.03
N ILE A 368 34.85 -0.87 -14.28
CA ILE A 368 34.69 -2.22 -14.81
C ILE A 368 33.22 -2.66 -14.81
N THR A 369 32.82 -3.48 -15.76
CA THR A 369 31.46 -4.03 -15.86
C THR A 369 31.36 -5.42 -15.24
N LEU A 370 30.33 -5.65 -14.44
CA LEU A 370 30.02 -6.93 -13.80
C LEU A 370 28.59 -7.33 -14.14
N GLY A 371 28.35 -8.62 -14.39
CA GLY A 371 27.01 -9.11 -14.73
C GLY A 371 27.07 -10.48 -15.37
N ARG A 372 25.95 -10.89 -15.98
CA ARG A 372 25.82 -12.19 -16.65
C ARG A 372 25.20 -12.01 -18.04
N ILE A 373 25.57 -12.87 -18.98
CA ILE A 373 24.96 -12.92 -20.32
C ILE A 373 23.84 -13.95 -20.33
N ALA A 374 22.74 -13.63 -21.02
CA ALA A 374 21.60 -14.51 -21.16
C ALA A 374 21.94 -15.76 -22.00
N ASP A 375 21.32 -16.88 -21.65
CA ASP A 375 21.44 -18.15 -22.39
C ASP A 375 20.85 -18.02 -23.81
N PHE A 376 19.90 -17.10 -24.00
CA PHE A 376 19.28 -16.79 -25.28
C PHE A 376 19.47 -15.31 -25.64
N ALA A 377 20.09 -15.04 -26.80
CA ALA A 377 20.44 -13.68 -27.22
C ALA A 377 19.28 -12.87 -27.83
N ASP A 378 18.10 -13.48 -28.00
CA ASP A 378 16.95 -12.81 -28.60
C ASP A 378 16.35 -11.77 -27.64
N ARG A 379 16.17 -10.54 -28.13
CA ARG A 379 15.66 -9.39 -27.35
C ARG A 379 16.52 -8.99 -26.15
N GLN A 380 17.78 -9.44 -26.15
CA GLN A 380 18.81 -9.02 -25.21
C GLN A 380 19.72 -7.98 -25.86
N ASP A 381 20.30 -7.12 -25.04
CA ASP A 381 21.38 -6.22 -25.40
C ASP A 381 22.64 -7.02 -25.76
N LYS A 382 23.00 -6.97 -27.03
CA LYS A 382 24.17 -7.68 -27.58
C LYS A 382 25.47 -6.90 -27.41
N THR A 383 25.39 -5.65 -26.94
CA THR A 383 26.55 -4.77 -26.75
C THR A 383 27.17 -4.93 -25.37
N PHE A 384 26.41 -5.44 -24.39
CA PHE A 384 26.91 -5.72 -23.06
C PHE A 384 27.84 -6.93 -23.06
N VAL A 385 29.08 -6.71 -22.62
CA VAL A 385 30.06 -7.76 -22.32
C VAL A 385 30.67 -7.43 -20.96
N PRO A 386 30.45 -8.27 -19.92
CA PRO A 386 31.00 -7.99 -18.60
C PRO A 386 32.52 -8.20 -18.61
N ASP A 387 33.27 -7.26 -18.03
CA ASP A 387 34.69 -7.48 -17.73
C ASP A 387 34.88 -8.63 -16.73
N GLN A 388 33.93 -8.75 -15.79
CA GLN A 388 33.88 -9.82 -14.82
C GLN A 388 32.48 -10.49 -14.83
N PRO A 389 32.36 -11.69 -15.41
CA PRO A 389 31.15 -12.49 -15.33
C PRO A 389 30.82 -12.88 -13.89
N LEU A 390 29.53 -12.86 -13.54
CA LEU A 390 29.00 -13.29 -12.25
C LEU A 390 28.15 -14.56 -12.40
N GLN A 391 28.14 -15.40 -11.37
CA GLN A 391 27.42 -16.67 -11.30
C GLN A 391 26.31 -16.68 -10.23
N GLY A 392 26.43 -15.85 -9.18
CA GLY A 392 25.63 -15.95 -7.97
C GLY A 392 26.50 -16.29 -6.76
N ASP A 393 26.08 -15.84 -5.57
CA ASP A 393 26.73 -16.00 -4.27
C ASP A 393 28.05 -15.23 -4.06
N GLU A 394 28.53 -14.48 -5.06
CA GLU A 394 29.68 -13.61 -4.87
C GLU A 394 29.38 -12.47 -3.88
N ARG A 395 30.41 -12.05 -3.12
CA ARG A 395 30.38 -10.83 -2.31
C ARG A 395 31.30 -9.79 -2.94
N ILE A 396 30.71 -8.70 -3.41
CA ILE A 396 31.41 -7.58 -4.03
C ILE A 396 31.58 -6.49 -2.98
N VAL A 397 32.80 -6.36 -2.47
CA VAL A 397 33.16 -5.27 -1.55
C VAL A 397 33.40 -4.00 -2.36
N ILE A 398 32.50 -3.03 -2.21
CA ILE A 398 32.61 -1.72 -2.86
C ILE A 398 33.58 -0.84 -2.04
N ASP A 399 33.38 -0.82 -0.73
CA ASP A 399 34.22 -0.12 0.24
C ASP A 399 34.10 -0.78 1.63
N ASP A 400 34.89 -0.34 2.60
CA ASP A 400 34.73 -0.77 3.99
C ASP A 400 33.33 -0.39 4.52
N GLY A 401 32.57 -1.42 4.90
CA GLY A 401 31.17 -1.30 5.30
C GLY A 401 30.17 -1.08 4.16
N THR A 402 30.54 -1.34 2.89
CA THR A 402 29.60 -1.40 1.76
C THR A 402 29.83 -2.67 0.95
N THR A 403 28.96 -3.66 1.12
CA THR A 403 29.07 -4.98 0.48
C THR A 403 27.80 -5.36 -0.26
N LEU A 404 27.94 -5.71 -1.53
CA LEU A 404 26.86 -6.28 -2.34
C LEU A 404 27.02 -7.79 -2.44
N ARG A 405 26.06 -8.56 -1.92
CA ARG A 405 25.92 -9.99 -2.18
C ARG A 405 25.14 -10.21 -3.47
N VAL A 406 25.70 -10.96 -4.40
CA VAL A 406 25.08 -11.33 -5.67
C VAL A 406 24.18 -12.54 -5.46
N ILE A 407 22.96 -12.49 -5.97
CA ILE A 407 21.98 -13.58 -5.86
C ILE A 407 21.45 -13.86 -7.26
N HIS A 408 21.67 -15.07 -7.78
CA HIS A 408 21.13 -15.47 -9.08
C HIS A 408 19.63 -15.75 -8.96
N THR A 409 18.83 -15.02 -9.74
CA THR A 409 17.36 -15.04 -9.67
C THR A 409 16.75 -15.22 -11.06
N PRO A 410 17.04 -16.35 -11.75
CA PRO A 410 16.55 -16.58 -13.09
C PRO A 410 15.02 -16.66 -13.15
N GLY A 411 14.49 -16.44 -14.34
CA GLY A 411 13.07 -16.67 -14.63
C GLY A 411 12.44 -15.53 -15.40
N HIS A 412 12.68 -14.28 -15.03
CA HIS A 412 12.36 -13.16 -15.94
C HIS A 412 13.28 -13.18 -17.16
N ALA A 413 14.58 -13.27 -16.89
CA ALA A 413 15.64 -13.56 -17.84
C ALA A 413 16.56 -14.63 -17.23
N SER A 414 17.22 -15.45 -18.05
CA SER A 414 18.12 -16.52 -17.57
C SER A 414 19.35 -15.98 -16.82
N ASN A 415 19.77 -14.76 -17.17
CA ASN A 415 20.91 -14.08 -16.56
C ASN A 415 20.56 -13.14 -15.41
N HIS A 416 19.31 -13.13 -14.94
CA HIS A 416 18.87 -12.15 -13.96
C HIS A 416 19.57 -12.32 -12.60
N LEU A 417 20.14 -11.23 -12.09
CA LEU A 417 20.80 -11.13 -10.79
C LEU A 417 20.07 -10.10 -9.92
N CYS A 418 19.86 -10.44 -8.65
CA CYS A 418 19.60 -9.45 -7.61
C CYS A 418 20.88 -9.14 -6.84
N TYR A 419 20.96 -7.94 -6.27
CA TYR A 419 22.09 -7.52 -5.42
C TYR A 419 21.57 -7.13 -4.05
N LEU A 420 22.06 -7.75 -2.98
CA LEU A 420 21.72 -7.37 -1.61
C LEU A 420 22.81 -6.50 -1.02
N LEU A 421 22.48 -5.26 -0.65
CA LEU A 421 23.34 -4.44 0.21
C LEU A 421 23.24 -4.97 1.65
N GLU A 422 24.30 -5.62 2.12
CA GLU A 422 24.30 -6.34 3.41
C GLU A 422 24.12 -5.38 4.60
N GLU A 423 24.70 -4.18 4.55
CA GLU A 423 24.68 -3.25 5.68
C GLU A 423 23.35 -2.51 5.87
N GLU A 424 22.48 -2.51 4.86
CA GLU A 424 21.15 -1.88 4.92
C GLU A 424 20.00 -2.85 4.60
N ASN A 425 20.27 -4.15 4.50
CA ASN A 425 19.28 -5.20 4.17
C ASN A 425 18.37 -4.82 2.98
N THR A 426 18.94 -4.14 1.97
CA THR A 426 18.18 -3.62 0.82
C THR A 426 18.53 -4.43 -0.42
N LEU A 427 17.54 -5.11 -1.00
CA LEU A 427 17.69 -5.95 -2.19
C LEU A 427 17.35 -5.15 -3.45
N PHE A 428 18.34 -4.91 -4.30
CA PHE A 428 18.14 -4.43 -5.66
C PHE A 428 17.61 -5.59 -6.50
N THR A 429 16.38 -5.45 -6.99
CA THR A 429 15.61 -6.56 -7.55
C THR A 429 15.54 -6.55 -9.06
N GLY A 430 16.03 -5.50 -9.74
CA GLY A 430 15.87 -5.34 -11.18
C GLY A 430 14.42 -5.58 -11.59
N ASP A 431 14.23 -6.43 -12.59
CA ASP A 431 12.91 -6.88 -13.06
C ASP A 431 12.50 -8.25 -12.49
N HIS A 432 13.09 -8.68 -11.38
CA HIS A 432 12.57 -9.84 -10.67
C HIS A 432 11.30 -9.50 -9.89
N VAL A 433 11.29 -8.33 -9.24
CA VAL A 433 10.15 -7.79 -8.50
C VAL A 433 10.06 -6.29 -8.74
N MET A 434 8.88 -5.82 -9.15
CA MET A 434 8.60 -4.41 -9.38
C MET A 434 7.32 -3.98 -8.68
N GLN A 435 7.14 -2.68 -8.51
CA GLN A 435 5.98 -2.13 -7.84
C GLN A 435 4.73 -2.27 -8.73
N SER A 436 3.66 -2.83 -8.17
CA SER A 436 2.27 -2.79 -8.70
C SER A 436 1.97 -3.58 -9.96
N SER A 437 2.90 -4.39 -10.44
CA SER A 437 2.61 -5.37 -11.47
C SER A 437 3.48 -6.60 -11.33
N THR A 438 3.10 -7.66 -12.03
CA THR A 438 3.96 -8.83 -12.20
C THR A 438 4.74 -8.69 -13.49
N VAL A 439 6.01 -9.07 -13.47
CA VAL A 439 6.90 -8.96 -14.65
C VAL A 439 6.46 -9.90 -15.78
N VAL A 440 6.89 -9.66 -17.01
CA VAL A 440 6.61 -10.60 -18.11
C VAL A 440 7.59 -11.75 -18.03
N ILE A 441 7.11 -12.99 -18.14
CA ILE A 441 7.97 -14.17 -18.29
C ILE A 441 7.89 -14.57 -19.75
N ASN A 442 8.97 -14.37 -20.51
CA ASN A 442 9.00 -14.53 -21.96
C ASN A 442 9.93 -15.67 -22.40
N PRO A 443 9.40 -16.88 -22.67
CA PRO A 443 10.20 -18.00 -23.16
C PRO A 443 10.84 -17.74 -24.55
N PRO A 444 11.95 -18.43 -24.89
CA PRO A 444 12.58 -19.49 -24.10
C PRO A 444 13.51 -18.99 -22.97
N ASP A 445 13.88 -17.71 -22.97
CA ASP A 445 14.78 -17.16 -21.96
C ASP A 445 14.11 -17.00 -20.59
N GLY A 446 12.88 -16.48 -20.59
CA GLY A 446 12.04 -16.43 -19.40
C GLY A 446 11.44 -17.79 -19.09
N ASP A 447 11.53 -18.21 -17.83
CA ASP A 447 11.08 -19.51 -17.33
C ASP A 447 10.23 -19.33 -16.05
N MET A 448 8.99 -19.82 -16.09
CA MET A 448 8.05 -19.67 -14.98
C MET A 448 8.41 -20.55 -13.77
N ALA A 449 8.99 -21.73 -14.00
CA ALA A 449 9.40 -22.62 -12.92
C ALA A 449 10.58 -22.02 -12.15
N ALA A 450 11.59 -21.53 -12.89
CA ALA A 450 12.74 -20.82 -12.32
C ALA A 450 12.28 -19.56 -11.57
N TYR A 451 11.40 -18.76 -12.18
CA TYR A 451 10.90 -17.53 -11.55
C TYR A 451 10.21 -17.80 -10.20
N VAL A 452 9.31 -18.78 -10.15
CA VAL A 452 8.62 -19.16 -8.90
C VAL A 452 9.60 -19.74 -7.87
N ALA A 453 10.60 -20.53 -8.31
CA ALA A 453 11.63 -21.07 -7.43
C ALA A 453 12.50 -19.96 -6.82
N SER A 454 12.94 -18.99 -7.63
CA SER A 454 13.72 -17.84 -7.16
C SER A 454 12.94 -16.98 -6.16
N LEU A 455 11.66 -16.67 -6.44
CA LEU A 455 10.80 -15.93 -5.49
C LEU A 455 10.63 -16.67 -4.16
N ARG A 456 10.45 -18.00 -4.19
CA ARG A 456 10.34 -18.82 -2.98
C ARG A 456 11.66 -18.84 -2.19
N SER A 457 12.79 -18.94 -2.87
CA SER A 457 14.11 -18.86 -2.25
C SER A 457 14.30 -17.51 -1.55
N LEU A 458 13.99 -16.40 -2.25
CA LEU A 458 14.07 -15.05 -1.68
C LEU A 458 13.14 -14.87 -0.47
N ALA A 459 11.93 -15.44 -0.50
CA ALA A 459 10.99 -15.37 0.62
C ALA A 459 11.48 -16.07 1.90
N GLN A 460 12.35 -17.07 1.75
CA GLN A 460 12.96 -17.81 2.85
C GLN A 460 14.23 -17.15 3.40
N MET A 461 14.79 -16.16 2.70
CA MET A 461 15.97 -15.44 3.18
C MET A 461 15.61 -14.47 4.29
N ASP A 462 16.41 -14.48 5.35
CA ASP A 462 16.42 -13.44 6.37
C ASP A 462 17.34 -12.27 5.94
N GLY A 463 17.19 -11.11 6.59
CA GLY A 463 18.03 -9.94 6.32
C GLY A 463 17.68 -9.20 5.02
N ILE A 464 16.40 -9.21 4.64
CA ILE A 464 15.87 -8.36 3.56
C ILE A 464 14.72 -7.54 4.14
N ASP A 465 14.98 -6.25 4.32
CA ASP A 465 14.02 -5.30 4.91
C ASP A 465 13.34 -4.44 3.83
N TRP A 466 14.04 -4.20 2.72
CA TRP A 466 13.59 -3.33 1.63
C TRP A 466 13.89 -3.93 0.26
N LEU A 467 13.01 -3.66 -0.71
CA LEU A 467 13.28 -3.90 -2.14
C LEU A 467 13.49 -2.58 -2.87
N ALA A 468 14.52 -2.54 -3.70
CA ALA A 468 14.82 -1.48 -4.65
C ALA A 468 14.60 -2.01 -6.08
N PRO A 469 13.43 -1.79 -6.68
CA PRO A 469 13.06 -2.38 -7.97
C PRO A 469 13.69 -1.64 -9.16
N GLY A 470 13.82 -2.33 -10.28
CA GLY A 470 14.20 -1.72 -11.56
C GLY A 470 13.24 -0.59 -11.99
N HIS A 471 11.99 -0.64 -11.53
CA HIS A 471 10.98 0.38 -11.80
C HIS A 471 10.12 0.70 -10.58
N GLY A 472 9.91 2.00 -10.32
CA GLY A 472 9.04 2.49 -9.24
C GLY A 472 9.77 2.88 -7.95
N PHE A 473 9.02 2.97 -6.85
CA PHE A 473 9.55 3.38 -5.54
C PHE A 473 10.13 2.19 -4.77
N LEU A 474 10.87 2.47 -3.70
CA LEU A 474 11.23 1.45 -2.72
C LEU A 474 9.99 0.73 -2.17
N MET A 475 10.09 -0.58 -1.98
CA MET A 475 9.00 -1.40 -1.45
C MET A 475 9.38 -1.93 -0.07
N GLU A 476 8.44 -1.82 0.88
CA GLU A 476 8.53 -2.46 2.19
C GLU A 476 7.92 -3.87 2.17
N GLN A 477 8.08 -4.61 3.27
CA GLN A 477 7.55 -5.96 3.46
C GLN A 477 7.94 -6.96 2.34
N PRO A 478 9.24 -7.20 2.08
CA PRO A 478 9.72 -8.04 0.98
C PRO A 478 9.06 -9.41 0.88
N ARG A 479 8.94 -10.13 2.01
CA ARG A 479 8.30 -11.45 2.06
C ARG A 479 6.87 -11.43 1.54
N ARG A 480 6.09 -10.40 1.92
CA ARG A 480 4.71 -10.24 1.46
C ARG A 480 4.65 -10.01 -0.04
N ALA A 481 5.57 -9.22 -0.60
CA ALA A 481 5.66 -9.01 -2.04
C ALA A 481 5.96 -10.32 -2.79
N PHE A 482 6.98 -11.07 -2.35
CA PHE A 482 7.32 -12.36 -2.96
C PHE A 482 6.17 -13.37 -2.91
N GLU A 483 5.57 -13.55 -1.73
CA GLU A 483 4.44 -14.48 -1.54
C GLU A 483 3.21 -14.08 -2.35
N TRP A 484 2.94 -12.78 -2.46
CA TRP A 484 1.84 -12.28 -3.30
C TRP A 484 2.07 -12.61 -4.77
N ILE A 485 3.28 -12.39 -5.31
CA ILE A 485 3.60 -12.74 -6.70
C ILE A 485 3.48 -14.25 -6.92
N VAL A 486 4.03 -15.07 -6.04
CA VAL A 486 3.92 -16.54 -6.12
C VAL A 486 2.44 -16.96 -6.14
N ARG A 487 1.63 -16.44 -5.22
CA ARG A 487 0.18 -16.73 -5.18
C ARG A 487 -0.50 -16.32 -6.48
N HIS A 488 -0.21 -15.13 -6.99
CA HIS A 488 -0.78 -14.64 -8.24
C HIS A 488 -0.44 -15.54 -9.43
N ARG A 489 0.82 -15.99 -9.55
CA ARG A 489 1.24 -16.94 -10.60
C ARG A 489 0.53 -18.28 -10.51
N LEU A 490 0.42 -18.83 -9.30
CA LEU A 490 -0.22 -20.12 -9.09
C LEU A 490 -1.74 -20.06 -9.32
N GLN A 491 -2.39 -18.94 -9.00
CA GLN A 491 -3.79 -18.70 -9.37
C GLN A 491 -3.99 -18.68 -10.89
N ARG A 492 -3.09 -18.03 -11.64
CA ARG A 492 -3.13 -18.04 -13.11
C ARG A 492 -2.88 -19.45 -13.67
N GLU A 493 -1.92 -20.19 -13.11
CA GLU A 493 -1.68 -21.60 -13.49
C GLU A 493 -2.90 -22.50 -13.24
N ALA A 494 -3.61 -22.30 -12.12
CA ALA A 494 -4.85 -23.02 -11.84
C ALA A 494 -5.91 -22.75 -12.93
N LYS A 495 -6.10 -21.48 -13.34
CA LYS A 495 -6.99 -21.14 -14.48
C LYS A 495 -6.58 -21.85 -15.78
N VAL A 496 -5.27 -21.96 -16.07
CA VAL A 496 -4.77 -22.68 -17.26
C VAL A 496 -5.16 -24.15 -17.21
N LEU A 497 -4.99 -24.79 -16.06
CA LEU A 497 -5.37 -26.20 -15.88
C LEU A 497 -6.88 -26.42 -15.99
N GLU A 498 -7.69 -25.55 -15.39
CA GLU A 498 -9.14 -25.59 -15.48
C GLU A 498 -9.60 -25.47 -16.95
N ALA A 499 -9.03 -24.53 -17.71
CA ALA A 499 -9.32 -24.37 -19.14
C ALA A 499 -8.97 -25.62 -19.96
N LEU A 500 -7.80 -26.23 -19.71
CA LEU A 500 -7.38 -27.47 -20.36
C LEU A 500 -8.25 -28.68 -19.99
N GLN A 501 -8.77 -28.73 -18.76
CA GLN A 501 -9.66 -29.80 -18.29
C GLN A 501 -11.07 -29.68 -18.87
N ALA A 502 -11.60 -28.46 -18.97
CA ALA A 502 -12.96 -28.21 -19.44
C ALA A 502 -13.10 -28.32 -20.97
N GLY A 503 -12.08 -27.87 -21.73
CA GLY A 503 -12.16 -27.73 -23.18
C GLY A 503 -11.61 -28.90 -24.01
N GLY A 504 -10.96 -29.88 -23.39
CA GLY A 504 -10.15 -30.88 -24.10
C GLY A 504 -8.89 -30.25 -24.74
N PRO A 505 -8.23 -30.93 -25.70
CA PRO A 505 -7.03 -30.40 -26.32
C PRO A 505 -7.26 -29.02 -26.97
N ALA A 506 -6.51 -28.00 -26.60
CA ALA A 506 -6.70 -26.61 -27.06
C ALA A 506 -5.38 -25.97 -27.52
N ASP A 507 -5.42 -25.10 -28.52
CA ASP A 507 -4.25 -24.29 -28.88
C ASP A 507 -4.05 -23.12 -27.89
N ALA A 508 -2.90 -22.45 -27.98
CA ALA A 508 -2.57 -21.37 -27.05
C ALA A 508 -3.51 -20.15 -27.18
N ASP A 509 -4.01 -19.85 -28.39
CA ASP A 509 -4.92 -18.72 -28.62
C ASP A 509 -6.29 -18.97 -27.98
N GLN A 510 -6.80 -20.20 -28.08
CA GLN A 510 -8.03 -20.65 -27.42
C GLN A 510 -7.93 -20.56 -25.89
N LEU A 511 -6.77 -20.92 -25.33
CA LEU A 511 -6.51 -20.84 -23.90
C LEU A 511 -6.36 -19.39 -23.43
N LEU A 512 -5.72 -18.53 -24.23
CA LEU A 512 -5.52 -17.13 -23.89
C LEU A 512 -6.85 -16.43 -23.61
N ALA A 513 -7.85 -16.62 -24.47
CA ALA A 513 -9.17 -16.00 -24.34
C ALA A 513 -9.91 -16.40 -23.04
N GLN A 514 -9.69 -17.62 -22.55
CA GLN A 514 -10.32 -18.13 -21.32
C GLN A 514 -9.54 -17.74 -20.07
N VAL A 515 -8.22 -17.89 -20.12
CA VAL A 515 -7.34 -17.69 -18.96
C VAL A 515 -7.15 -16.22 -18.64
N TYR A 516 -7.17 -15.35 -19.66
CA TYR A 516 -6.94 -13.90 -19.56
C TYR A 516 -8.20 -13.09 -19.93
N ASP A 517 -9.36 -13.61 -19.54
CA ASP A 517 -10.67 -12.96 -19.68
C ASP A 517 -10.78 -11.60 -18.95
N ASP A 518 -9.94 -11.41 -17.94
CA ASP A 518 -9.75 -10.20 -17.15
C ASP A 518 -8.75 -9.19 -17.75
N VAL A 519 -8.11 -9.51 -18.89
CA VAL A 519 -7.09 -8.66 -19.51
C VAL A 519 -7.59 -8.05 -20.81
N THR A 520 -7.37 -6.74 -20.97
CA THR A 520 -7.77 -6.01 -22.18
C THR A 520 -7.07 -6.58 -23.44
N PRO A 521 -7.75 -6.62 -24.61
CA PRO A 521 -7.19 -7.18 -25.84
C PRO A 521 -5.85 -6.57 -26.29
N ARG A 522 -5.58 -5.30 -25.92
CA ARG A 522 -4.31 -4.63 -26.25
C ARG A 522 -3.09 -5.29 -25.58
N LEU A 523 -3.29 -6.00 -24.47
CA LEU A 523 -2.21 -6.66 -23.72
C LEU A 523 -2.13 -8.18 -24.02
N HIS A 524 -2.99 -8.71 -24.88
CA HIS A 524 -3.06 -10.14 -25.18
C HIS A 524 -1.75 -10.71 -25.76
N ALA A 525 -1.05 -9.95 -26.60
CA ALA A 525 0.25 -10.38 -27.12
C ALA A 525 1.33 -10.55 -26.02
N ILE A 526 1.24 -9.76 -24.95
CA ILE A 526 2.13 -9.86 -23.78
C ILE A 526 1.67 -11.01 -22.88
N ALA A 527 0.36 -11.09 -22.62
CA ALA A 527 -0.24 -12.17 -21.83
C ALA A 527 0.03 -13.56 -22.43
N MET A 528 0.06 -13.69 -23.75
CA MET A 528 0.43 -14.92 -24.47
C MET A 528 1.83 -15.43 -24.05
N ARG A 529 2.79 -14.54 -23.80
CA ARG A 529 4.14 -14.95 -23.38
C ARG A 529 4.12 -15.62 -22.00
N SER A 530 3.40 -15.01 -21.06
CA SER A 530 3.19 -15.59 -19.73
C SER A 530 2.37 -16.88 -19.77
N LEU A 531 1.37 -16.98 -20.66
CA LEU A 531 0.61 -18.22 -20.88
C LEU A 531 1.53 -19.36 -21.33
N LEU A 532 2.35 -19.11 -22.36
CA LEU A 532 3.32 -20.10 -22.85
C LEU A 532 4.30 -20.52 -21.76
N ALA A 533 4.75 -19.58 -20.91
CA ALA A 533 5.63 -19.89 -19.78
C ALA A 533 4.95 -20.84 -18.77
N HIS A 534 3.67 -20.64 -18.46
CA HIS A 534 2.89 -21.58 -17.64
C HIS A 534 2.76 -22.95 -18.30
N LEU A 535 2.44 -23.01 -19.60
CA LEU A 535 2.31 -24.26 -20.35
C LEU A 535 3.63 -25.05 -20.38
N TYR A 536 4.76 -24.36 -20.59
CA TYR A 536 6.09 -24.99 -20.55
C TYR A 536 6.47 -25.49 -19.16
N LYS A 537 6.14 -24.75 -18.09
CA LYS A 537 6.28 -25.24 -16.72
C LYS A 537 5.46 -26.50 -16.49
N LEU A 538 4.16 -26.49 -16.84
CA LEU A 538 3.28 -27.65 -16.70
C LEU A 538 3.77 -28.86 -17.50
N ARG A 539 4.36 -28.63 -18.67
CA ARG A 539 5.01 -29.68 -19.47
C ARG A 539 6.24 -30.26 -18.77
N GLY A 540 7.11 -29.40 -18.24
CA GLY A 540 8.28 -29.81 -17.47
C GLY A 540 7.91 -30.62 -16.22
N GLU A 541 6.77 -30.30 -15.60
CA GLU A 541 6.21 -31.01 -14.44
C GLU A 541 5.44 -32.29 -14.81
N GLY A 542 5.31 -32.63 -16.10
CA GLY A 542 4.54 -33.80 -16.54
C GLY A 542 3.03 -33.69 -16.31
N ARG A 543 2.50 -32.47 -16.16
CA ARG A 543 1.08 -32.19 -15.92
C ARG A 543 0.32 -31.80 -17.18
N ALA A 544 1.03 -31.33 -18.21
CA ALA A 544 0.47 -31.05 -19.53
C ALA A 544 1.40 -31.57 -20.64
N VAL A 545 0.85 -31.79 -21.83
CA VAL A 545 1.60 -32.15 -23.02
C VAL A 545 1.11 -31.35 -24.22
N GLU A 546 2.04 -31.01 -25.11
CA GLU A 546 1.77 -30.38 -26.39
C GLU A 546 1.93 -31.42 -27.50
N GLU A 547 0.87 -31.67 -28.26
CA GLU A 547 0.84 -32.58 -29.41
C GLU A 547 0.21 -31.86 -30.60
N ASN A 548 0.93 -31.76 -31.72
CA ASN A 548 0.46 -31.08 -32.94
C ASN A 548 -0.04 -29.63 -32.70
N GLY A 549 0.66 -28.87 -31.84
CA GLY A 549 0.31 -27.48 -31.51
C GLY A 549 -0.90 -27.33 -30.58
N ARG A 550 -1.40 -28.43 -30.00
CA ARG A 550 -2.51 -28.42 -29.03
C ARG A 550 -2.05 -28.96 -27.69
N TRP A 551 -2.49 -28.30 -26.64
CA TRP A 551 -2.19 -28.59 -25.25
C TRP A 551 -3.30 -29.39 -24.60
N ARG A 552 -2.95 -30.41 -23.81
CA ARG A 552 -3.89 -31.18 -22.99
C ARG A 552 -3.27 -31.55 -21.65
N VAL A 553 -4.11 -31.75 -20.63
CA VAL A 553 -3.65 -32.28 -19.33
C VAL A 553 -3.24 -33.74 -19.48
N ILE A 554 -2.19 -34.14 -18.76
CA ILE A 554 -1.85 -35.55 -18.57
C ILE A 554 -2.68 -36.05 -17.39
N ALA A 555 -3.57 -37.02 -17.61
CA ALA A 555 -4.37 -37.60 -16.54
C ALA A 555 -3.42 -38.25 -15.51
N THR A 556 -3.43 -37.74 -14.28
CA THR A 556 -2.76 -38.43 -13.17
C THR A 556 -3.51 -39.75 -12.95
N GLY A 557 -2.80 -40.88 -13.08
CA GLY A 557 -3.36 -42.18 -12.71
C GLY A 557 -3.79 -42.20 -11.24
N PRO A 558 -4.63 -43.16 -10.80
CA PRO A 558 -5.23 -43.17 -9.46
C PRO A 558 -4.26 -43.21 -8.24
N GLN A 559 -2.95 -43.14 -8.42
CA GLN A 559 -1.96 -43.38 -7.36
C GLN A 559 -1.50 -42.14 -6.57
N GLU A 560 -1.70 -40.91 -7.05
CA GLU A 560 -1.22 -39.70 -6.34
C GLU A 560 -2.27 -38.98 -5.49
N ALA A 561 -3.56 -39.30 -5.64
CA ALA A 561 -4.62 -38.71 -4.82
C ALA A 561 -4.51 -39.07 -3.32
N ALA A 562 -3.68 -40.06 -2.96
CA ALA A 562 -3.47 -40.49 -1.58
C ALA A 562 -2.40 -39.68 -0.83
N VAL A 563 -1.44 -39.05 -1.52
CA VAL A 563 -0.33 -38.34 -0.86
C VAL A 563 -0.70 -36.90 -0.50
N SER A 564 -1.55 -36.24 -1.31
CA SER A 564 -2.02 -34.88 -1.06
C SER A 564 -2.99 -34.73 0.13
N ARG A 565 -3.52 -35.82 0.69
CA ARG A 565 -4.42 -35.78 1.87
C ARG A 565 -3.70 -36.05 3.19
N ALA A 566 -2.42 -36.44 3.16
CA ALA A 566 -1.67 -36.80 4.35
C ALA A 566 -0.78 -35.67 4.91
N SER A 567 -0.76 -34.49 4.28
CA SER A 567 0.10 -33.36 4.67
C SER A 567 -0.63 -32.01 4.72
N ALA A 568 -1.94 -32.02 4.99
CA ALA A 568 -2.73 -30.82 5.30
C ALA A 568 -2.79 -30.58 6.80
#